data_AF-A0A3D2X1M6-F1
#
_entry.id   AF-A0A3D2X1M6-F1
#
_cell.length_a   1.000
_cell.length_b   1.000
_cell.length_c   1.000
_cell.angle_alpha   90.00
_cell.angle_beta   90.00
_cell.angle_gamma   90.00
#
_symmetry.space_group_name_H-M   'P 1'
#
loop_
_entity.id
_entity.type
_entity.pdbx_description
1 polymer ?
#
loop_
_entity_poly.entity_id
_entity_poly.type
_entity_poly.pdbx_seq_one_letter_code
_entity_poly.pdbx_strand_id
1 'polypeptide(L)'
;NIVITKSHCMKCGTALQARDLIPMFSYIFLGGRCRYCREKVSLQYPFVEILNGSLWVVTFLLVDDPVKSILYCLMISGLLVLSVIDWRTFEIPFGINVYLFVIGLIREIVDGISISILLDFALVSGFLLFLFLIT
;
A
#
# COMPACT_ATOMS: atom_id res chain seq x y z
N ASN A 1 -1.92 -7.12 22.64
CA ASN A 1 -2.87 -5.99 22.79
C ASN A 1 -2.31 -4.75 22.06
N ILE A 2 -2.16 -4.81 20.74
CA ILE A 2 -1.48 -3.78 19.90
C ILE A 2 -2.46 -3.18 18.86
N VAL A 3 -3.77 -3.41 19.02
CA VAL A 3 -4.74 -3.16 17.94
C VAL A 3 -5.65 -1.94 18.21
N ILE A 4 -5.46 -1.19 19.30
CA ILE A 4 -6.38 -0.08 19.65
C ILE A 4 -5.67 1.16 20.21
N THR A 5 -4.42 1.43 19.82
CA THR A 5 -3.87 2.76 20.09
C THR A 5 -4.37 3.69 18.99
N LYS A 6 -5.33 4.56 19.33
CA LYS A 6 -5.67 5.70 18.46
C LYS A 6 -4.36 6.42 18.13
N SER A 7 -4.21 6.96 16.93
CA SER A 7 -3.03 7.77 16.64
C SER A 7 -2.97 8.90 17.67
N HIS A 8 -1.94 8.89 18.51
CA HIS A 8 -1.71 9.91 19.53
C HIS A 8 -0.61 10.83 19.03
N CYS A 9 -0.74 12.12 19.29
CA CYS A 9 0.37 13.04 19.03
C CYS A 9 1.54 12.69 19.98
N MET A 10 2.73 12.43 19.40
CA MET A 10 3.95 12.11 20.14
C MET A 10 4.38 13.17 21.17
N LYS A 11 3.94 14.44 21.02
CA LYS A 11 4.26 15.53 21.98
C LYS A 11 3.15 15.82 22.99
N CYS A 12 1.88 15.87 22.58
CA CYS A 12 0.80 16.28 23.48
C CYS A 12 -0.04 15.12 24.02
N GLY A 13 0.20 13.89 23.56
CA GLY A 13 -0.51 12.67 24.01
C GLY A 13 -2.00 12.64 23.66
N THR A 14 -2.55 13.71 23.10
CA THR A 14 -3.97 13.81 22.75
C THR A 14 -4.31 12.78 21.69
N ALA A 15 -5.37 12.01 21.94
CA ALA A 15 -5.94 11.09 20.95
C ALA A 15 -6.47 11.92 19.78
N LEU A 16 -5.92 11.68 18.59
CA LEU A 16 -6.40 12.30 17.35
C LEU A 16 -7.81 11.76 17.06
N GLN A 17 -8.75 12.63 16.72
CA GLN A 17 -10.11 12.22 16.38
C GLN A 17 -10.12 11.58 14.98
N ALA A 18 -11.14 10.78 14.65
CA ALA A 18 -11.28 10.11 13.34
C ALA A 18 -11.14 11.06 12.12
N ARG A 19 -11.45 12.34 12.32
CA ARG A 19 -11.28 13.40 11.33
C ARG A 19 -9.85 13.94 11.20
N ASP A 20 -9.02 13.80 12.24
CA ASP A 20 -7.57 14.10 12.22
C ASP A 20 -6.74 12.90 11.74
N LEU A 21 -7.38 11.73 11.65
CA LEU A 21 -6.83 10.46 11.14
C LEU A 21 -6.80 10.40 9.62
N ILE A 22 -7.44 11.35 8.91
CA ILE A 22 -7.38 11.51 7.45
C ILE A 22 -6.22 12.47 7.16
N PRO A 23 -5.00 11.95 6.90
CA PRO A 23 -3.77 12.74 6.91
C PRO A 23 -3.82 13.89 5.90
N MET A 24 -4.27 13.65 4.67
CA MET A 24 -4.33 14.69 3.62
C MET A 24 -5.22 15.88 3.95
N PHE A 25 -6.49 15.64 4.27
CA PHE A 25 -7.45 16.72 4.54
C PHE A 25 -7.06 17.49 5.81
N SER A 26 -6.62 16.77 6.85
CA SER A 26 -6.16 17.37 8.09
C SER A 26 -4.89 18.19 7.87
N TYR A 27 -3.92 17.67 7.11
CA TYR A 27 -2.63 18.34 6.87
C TYR A 27 -2.80 19.64 6.07
N ILE A 28 -3.66 19.66 5.05
CA ILE A 28 -3.93 20.86 4.24
C ILE A 28 -4.69 21.91 5.07
N PHE A 29 -5.73 21.52 5.82
CA PHE A 29 -6.50 22.45 6.65
C PHE A 29 -5.75 22.93 7.89
N LEU A 30 -4.86 22.10 8.46
CA LEU A 30 -4.08 22.44 9.67
C LEU A 30 -2.66 22.93 9.35
N GLY A 31 -2.31 23.08 8.07
CA GLY A 31 -1.00 23.60 7.63
C GLY A 31 0.18 22.74 8.06
N GLY A 32 -0.01 21.43 8.09
CA GLY A 32 1.01 20.45 8.49
C GLY A 32 1.35 20.46 9.97
N ARG A 33 0.47 21.01 10.81
CA ARG A 33 0.68 21.15 12.26
C ARG A 33 -0.43 20.45 13.04
N CYS A 34 -0.10 19.87 14.18
CA CYS A 34 -1.11 19.30 15.08
C CYS A 34 -2.08 20.40 15.56
N ARG A 35 -3.39 20.13 15.56
CA ARG A 35 -4.44 21.08 15.98
C ARG A 35 -4.26 21.62 17.40
N TYR A 36 -3.69 20.81 18.29
CA TYR A 36 -3.57 21.12 19.72
C TYR A 36 -2.21 21.70 20.10
N CYS A 37 -1.11 21.13 19.59
CA CYS A 37 0.25 21.54 19.97
C CYS A 37 1.03 22.27 18.87
N ARG A 38 0.46 22.42 17.67
CA ARG A 38 1.08 23.03 16.47
C ARG A 38 2.41 22.41 16.01
N GLU A 39 2.76 21.22 16.52
CA GLU A 39 3.97 20.52 16.10
C GLU A 39 3.85 20.03 14.65
N LYS A 40 4.96 20.04 13.90
CA LYS A 40 5.01 19.56 12.52
C LYS A 40 4.71 18.07 12.44
N VAL A 41 3.73 17.70 11.61
CA VAL A 41 3.44 16.30 11.27
C VAL A 41 4.37 15.87 10.13
N SER A 42 4.89 14.64 10.19
CA SER A 42 5.76 14.07 9.14
C SER A 42 5.08 14.12 7.76
N LEU A 43 5.78 14.71 6.76
CA LEU A 43 5.32 14.81 5.37
C LEU A 43 5.23 13.46 4.63
N GLN A 44 5.77 12.39 5.20
CA GLN A 44 5.77 11.08 4.54
C GLN A 44 4.34 10.51 4.38
N TYR A 45 3.45 10.77 5.34
CA TYR A 45 2.08 10.28 5.31
C TYR A 45 1.21 10.95 4.22
N PRO A 46 1.16 12.29 4.11
CA PRO A 46 0.37 12.93 3.05
C PRO A 46 0.92 12.62 1.65
N PHE A 47 2.24 12.47 1.48
CA PHE A 47 2.81 12.12 0.17
C PHE A 47 2.37 10.73 -0.30
N VAL A 48 2.45 9.72 0.58
CA VAL A 48 2.00 8.35 0.30
C VAL A 48 0.52 8.29 -0.05
N GLU A 49 -0.31 9.08 0.63
CA GLU A 49 -1.75 9.12 0.39
C GLU A 49 -2.12 9.80 -0.93
N ILE A 50 -1.44 10.89 -1.30
CA ILE A 50 -1.59 11.53 -2.63
C ILE A 50 -1.19 10.54 -3.73
N LEU A 51 -0.05 9.88 -3.56
CA LEU A 51 0.46 8.91 -4.54
C LEU A 51 -0.51 7.73 -4.69
N ASN A 52 -1.05 7.21 -3.59
CA ASN A 52 -2.02 6.12 -3.65
C ASN A 52 -3.33 6.56 -4.30
N GLY A 53 -3.84 7.75 -3.95
CA GLY A 53 -5.05 8.31 -4.54
C GLY A 53 -4.90 8.58 -6.04
N SER A 54 -3.77 9.11 -6.48
CA SER A 54 -3.51 9.35 -7.91
C SER A 54 -3.39 8.05 -8.70
N LEU A 55 -2.73 7.03 -8.14
CA LEU A 55 -2.63 5.71 -8.76
C LEU A 55 -3.99 5.02 -8.89
N TRP A 56 -4.88 5.16 -7.91
CA TRP A 56 -6.26 4.68 -8.02
C TRP A 56 -6.98 5.35 -9.19
N VAL A 57 -6.94 6.68 -9.28
CA VAL A 57 -7.58 7.42 -10.38
C VAL A 57 -7.05 6.94 -11.74
N VAL A 58 -5.73 6.82 -11.88
CA VAL A 58 -5.11 6.32 -13.12
C VAL A 58 -5.59 4.90 -13.44
N THR A 59 -5.68 4.03 -12.44
CA THR A 59 -6.15 2.65 -12.63
C THR A 59 -7.59 2.61 -13.14
N PHE A 60 -8.48 3.41 -12.56
CA PHE A 60 -9.87 3.53 -13.01
C PHE A 60 -10.02 4.11 -14.42
N LEU A 61 -9.05 4.90 -14.90
CA LEU A 61 -9.05 5.43 -16.26
C LEU A 61 -8.51 4.44 -17.30
N LEU A 62 -7.69 3.47 -16.87
CA LEU A 62 -7.05 2.49 -17.76
C LEU A 62 -7.78 1.15 -17.83
N VAL A 63 -8.59 0.82 -16.83
CA VAL A 63 -9.26 -0.47 -16.71
C VAL A 63 -10.77 -0.26 -16.72
N ASP A 64 -11.42 -0.75 -17.76
CA ASP A 64 -12.86 -0.59 -17.98
C ASP A 64 -13.73 -1.42 -17.03
N ASP A 65 -13.19 -2.53 -16.51
CA ASP A 65 -13.91 -3.42 -15.59
C ASP A 65 -13.77 -2.93 -14.14
N PRO A 66 -14.87 -2.53 -13.47
CA PRO A 66 -14.80 -1.97 -12.12
C PRO A 66 -14.29 -2.98 -11.08
N VAL A 67 -14.55 -4.28 -11.25
CA VAL A 67 -14.09 -5.31 -10.32
C VAL A 67 -12.57 -5.47 -10.43
N LYS A 68 -12.05 -5.53 -11.66
CA LYS A 68 -10.60 -5.61 -11.91
C LYS A 68 -9.90 -4.34 -11.44
N SER A 69 -10.48 -3.16 -11.69
CA SER A 69 -9.95 -1.88 -11.23
C SER A 69 -9.76 -1.84 -9.73
N ILE A 70 -10.73 -2.33 -8.95
CA ILE A 70 -10.62 -2.41 -7.49
C ILE A 70 -9.49 -3.37 -7.07
N LEU A 71 -9.38 -4.54 -7.71
CA LEU A 71 -8.32 -5.50 -7.39
C LEU A 71 -6.93 -4.92 -7.68
N TYR A 72 -6.73 -4.26 -8.83
CA TYR A 72 -5.48 -3.57 -9.15
C TYR A 72 -5.17 -2.45 -8.16
N CYS A 73 -6.18 -1.66 -7.80
CA CYS A 73 -6.09 -0.60 -6.81
C CYS A 73 -5.60 -1.11 -5.44
N LEU A 74 -6.11 -2.26 -4.99
CA LEU A 74 -5.67 -2.92 -3.76
C LEU A 74 -4.23 -3.45 -3.87
N MET A 75 -3.88 -4.09 -5.00
CA MET A 75 -2.50 -4.55 -5.26
C MET A 75 -1.51 -3.39 -5.25
N ILE A 76 -1.82 -2.30 -5.95
CA ILE A 76 -0.97 -1.10 -6.01
C ILE A 76 -0.77 -0.51 -4.62
N SER A 77 -1.84 -0.42 -3.81
CA SER A 77 -1.74 0.07 -2.42
C SER A 77 -0.80 -0.82 -1.60
N GLY A 78 -0.91 -2.15 -1.74
CA GLY A 78 -0.02 -3.11 -1.08
C GLY A 78 1.43 -2.98 -1.53
N LEU A 79 1.69 -2.85 -2.84
CA LEU A 79 3.03 -2.65 -3.41
C LEU A 79 3.66 -1.34 -2.95
N LEU A 80 2.87 -0.28 -2.87
CA LEU A 80 3.33 1.02 -2.42
C LEU A 80 3.76 0.94 -0.96
N VAL A 81 2.97 0.31 -0.09
CA VAL A 81 3.34 0.08 1.32
C VAL A 81 4.59 -0.80 1.41
N LEU A 82 4.68 -1.87 0.61
CA LEU A 82 5.85 -2.74 0.56
C LEU A 82 7.11 -1.95 0.19
N SER A 83 7.04 -1.12 -0.86
CA SER A 83 8.16 -0.29 -1.32
C SER A 83 8.59 0.73 -0.27
N VAL A 84 7.66 1.33 0.46
CA VAL A 84 7.98 2.28 1.54
C VAL A 84 8.63 1.59 2.74
N ILE A 85 8.21 0.37 3.07
CA ILE A 85 8.83 -0.42 4.15
C ILE A 85 10.22 -0.88 3.72
N ASP A 86 10.34 -1.44 2.53
CA ASP A 86 11.61 -1.91 1.96
C ASP A 86 12.65 -0.79 1.95
N TRP A 87 12.27 0.43 1.52
CA TRP A 87 13.17 1.59 1.57
C TRP A 87 13.66 1.96 2.98
N ARG A 88 12.88 1.66 4.03
CA ARG A 88 13.22 2.02 5.42
C ARG A 88 14.02 0.95 6.13
N THR A 89 13.64 -0.32 5.94
CA THR A 89 14.14 -1.42 6.75
C THR A 89 14.93 -2.45 5.94
N PHE A 90 14.89 -2.38 4.59
CA PHE A 90 15.45 -3.41 3.70
C PHE A 90 14.98 -4.83 4.05
N GLU A 91 13.79 -4.92 4.66
CA GLU A 91 13.16 -6.16 5.08
C GLU A 91 11.81 -6.27 4.38
N ILE A 92 11.54 -7.44 3.81
CA ILE A 92 10.29 -7.71 3.11
C ILE A 92 9.31 -8.36 4.10
N PRO A 93 8.28 -7.64 4.61
CA PRO A 93 7.37 -8.18 5.59
C PRO A 93 6.50 -9.29 5.00
N PHE A 94 6.55 -10.47 5.63
CA PHE A 94 5.82 -11.65 5.16
C PHE A 94 4.30 -11.41 5.02
N GLY A 95 3.71 -10.62 5.93
CA GLY A 95 2.27 -10.31 5.88
C GLY A 95 1.83 -9.59 4.60
N ILE A 96 2.65 -8.68 4.06
CA ILE A 96 2.32 -7.95 2.83
C ILE A 96 2.50 -8.84 1.61
N ASN A 97 3.52 -9.70 1.59
CA ASN A 97 3.68 -10.70 0.54
C ASN A 97 2.46 -11.63 0.45
N VAL A 98 1.97 -12.12 1.59
CA VAL A 98 0.76 -12.97 1.63
C VAL A 98 -0.46 -12.19 1.15
N TYR A 99 -0.61 -10.92 1.56
CA TYR A 99 -1.68 -10.06 1.09
C TYR A 99 -1.70 -9.91 -0.44
N LEU A 100 -0.54 -9.62 -1.04
CA LEU A 100 -0.41 -9.48 -2.50
C LEU A 100 -0.69 -10.79 -3.22
N PHE A 101 -0.20 -11.90 -2.67
CA PHE A 101 -0.45 -13.24 -3.21
C PHE A 101 -1.94 -13.57 -3.23
N VAL A 102 -2.64 -13.33 -2.12
CA VAL A 102 -4.08 -13.61 -2.01
C VAL A 102 -4.90 -12.78 -3.00
N ILE A 103 -4.60 -11.48 -3.14
CA ILE A 103 -5.32 -10.62 -4.09
C ILE A 103 -5.04 -11.02 -5.53
N GLY A 104 -3.78 -11.33 -5.86
CA GLY A 104 -3.42 -11.86 -7.18
C GLY A 104 -4.20 -13.14 -7.49
N LEU A 105 -4.29 -14.07 -6.55
CA LEU A 105 -5.03 -15.32 -6.71
C LEU A 105 -6.55 -15.08 -6.94
N ILE A 106 -7.15 -14.14 -6.20
CA ILE A 106 -8.55 -13.74 -6.40
C ILE A 106 -8.74 -13.17 -7.82
N ARG A 107 -7.84 -12.30 -8.27
CA ARG A 107 -7.88 -11.72 -9.62
C ARG A 107 -7.81 -12.79 -10.70
N GLU A 108 -6.97 -13.81 -10.52
CA GLU A 108 -6.88 -14.93 -11.46
C GLU A 108 -8.13 -15.81 -11.48
N ILE A 109 -8.78 -16.02 -10.32
CA ILE A 109 -10.07 -16.72 -10.28
C ILE A 109 -11.15 -15.94 -11.04
N VAL A 110 -11.12 -14.61 -10.96
CA VAL A 110 -12.08 -13.72 -11.65
C VAL A 110 -11.86 -13.71 -13.17
N ASP A 111 -10.60 -13.71 -13.64
CA ASP A 111 -10.29 -13.70 -15.07
C ASP A 111 -10.40 -15.09 -15.74
N GLY A 112 -10.41 -16.16 -14.93
CA GLY A 112 -10.38 -17.54 -15.42
C GLY A 112 -8.95 -17.99 -15.70
N ILE A 113 -8.57 -19.12 -15.08
CA ILE A 113 -7.20 -19.63 -15.11
C ILE A 113 -6.79 -19.95 -16.55
N SER A 114 -5.87 -19.15 -17.09
CA SER A 114 -5.27 -19.33 -18.41
C SER A 114 -3.91 -20.04 -18.32
N ILE A 115 -3.59 -20.88 -19.31
CA ILE A 115 -2.33 -21.67 -19.36
C ILE A 115 -1.09 -20.75 -19.43
N SER A 116 -1.23 -19.54 -19.98
CA SER A 116 -0.18 -18.52 -20.04
C SER A 116 0.41 -18.19 -18.67
N ILE A 117 -0.39 -18.20 -17.62
CA ILE A 117 0.03 -17.85 -16.25
C ILE A 117 0.97 -18.92 -15.65
N LEU A 118 0.74 -20.19 -15.96
CA LEU A 118 1.67 -21.26 -15.55
C LEU A 118 3.03 -21.07 -16.22
N LEU A 119 3.02 -20.58 -17.46
CA LEU A 119 4.23 -20.24 -18.20
C LEU A 119 4.95 -19.03 -17.59
N ASP A 120 4.21 -17.97 -17.27
CA ASP A 120 4.75 -16.75 -16.65
C ASP A 120 5.33 -17.05 -15.26
N PHE A 121 4.61 -17.81 -14.44
CA PHE A 121 5.08 -18.22 -13.11
C PHE A 121 6.33 -19.11 -13.20
N ALA A 122 6.34 -20.07 -14.12
CA ALA A 122 7.50 -20.94 -14.36
C ALA A 122 8.72 -20.15 -14.88
N LEU A 123 8.51 -19.16 -15.75
CA LEU A 123 9.57 -18.30 -16.26
C LEU A 123 10.17 -17.42 -15.16
N VAL A 124 9.33 -16.70 -14.42
CA VAL A 124 9.80 -15.78 -13.37
C VAL A 124 10.47 -16.55 -12.23
N SER A 125 9.81 -17.61 -11.73
CA SER A 125 10.38 -18.44 -10.66
C SER A 125 11.63 -19.19 -11.12
N GLY A 126 11.65 -19.69 -12.37
CA GLY A 126 12.79 -20.39 -12.95
C GLY A 126 13.99 -19.47 -13.13
N PHE A 127 13.77 -18.24 -13.60
CA PHE A 127 14.81 -17.21 -13.75
C PHE A 127 15.40 -16.81 -12.39
N LEU A 128 14.56 -16.59 -11.38
CA LEU A 128 15.03 -16.25 -10.03
C LEU A 128 15.83 -17.39 -9.40
N LEU A 129 15.39 -18.64 -9.56
CA LEU A 129 16.11 -19.81 -9.09
C LEU A 129 17.45 -19.98 -9.81
N PHE A 130 17.48 -19.73 -11.11
CA PHE A 130 18.72 -19.73 -11.89
C PHE A 130 19.72 -18.67 -11.39
N LEU A 131 19.27 -17.44 -11.12
CA LEU A 131 20.11 -16.39 -10.53
C LEU A 131 20.61 -16.78 -9.13
N PHE A 132 19.74 -17.32 -8.27
CA PHE A 132 20.14 -17.79 -6.94
C PHE A 132 21.21 -18.89 -6.99
N LEU A 133 21.18 -19.75 -8.02
CA LEU A 133 22.21 -20.79 -8.18
C LEU A 133 23.55 -20.24 -8.70
N ILE A 134 23.57 -19.05 -9.29
CA ILE A 134 24.77 -18.42 -9.88
C ILE A 134 25.43 -17.42 -8.91
N THR A 135 24.67 -16.88 -7.96
CA THR A 135 25.14 -15.87 -6.99
C THR A 135 25.52 -16.52 -5.67
#